data_AF-A0AAV0H9L6-F1
#
_entry.id   AF-A0AAV0H9L6-F1
#
_cell.length_a   1.000
_cell.length_b   1.000
_cell.length_c   1.000
_cell.angle_alpha   90.00
_cell.angle_beta   90.00
_cell.angle_gamma   90.00
#
_symmetry.space_group_name_H-M   'P 1'
#
loop_
_entity.id
_entity.type
_entity.pdbx_description
1 polymer ?
#
loop_
_entity_poly.entity_id
_entity_poly.type
_entity_poly.pdbx_seq_one_letter_code
_entity_poly.pdbx_strand_id
1 'polypeptide(L)'
;WKDSITTQKLGSGLNGLGIGSFGLDWSTVAGFVGSPLATPLFAILNTMAGFFISVYVILPIAYWNNAYEARRFPMLSQETFDSSGQTYNITRILNEKEFDINFGKYERYSKLYLSFTFAFNFGISFAALMATFTHVALFDGK
;
A
#
# COMPACT_ATOMS: atom_id res chain seq x y z
N TRP A 1 -5.92 -25.45 -12.01
CA TRP A 1 -6.19 -24.21 -11.25
C TRP A 1 -5.30 -24.04 -10.01
N LYS A 2 -4.87 -25.11 -9.31
CA LYS A 2 -3.99 -24.99 -8.13
C LYS A 2 -2.58 -24.44 -8.43
N ASP A 3 -2.07 -24.58 -9.66
CA ASP A 3 -0.64 -24.31 -9.95
C ASP A 3 -0.37 -23.03 -10.78
N SER A 4 -1.38 -22.21 -11.09
CA SER A 4 -1.18 -20.98 -11.87
C SER A 4 -0.84 -19.80 -10.95
N ILE A 5 0.44 -19.41 -10.95
CA ILE A 5 0.97 -18.28 -10.17
C ILE A 5 0.22 -16.97 -10.53
N THR A 6 -0.12 -16.77 -11.80
CA THR A 6 -0.90 -15.62 -12.28
C THR A 6 -2.31 -15.60 -11.70
N THR A 7 -2.96 -16.75 -11.61
CA THR A 7 -4.32 -16.85 -11.07
C THR A 7 -4.34 -16.58 -9.56
N GLN A 8 -3.33 -17.04 -8.82
CA GLN A 8 -3.22 -16.73 -7.39
C GLN A 8 -2.97 -15.24 -7.14
N LYS A 9 -2.16 -14.59 -7.98
CA LYS A 9 -1.93 -13.12 -7.92
C LYS A 9 -3.19 -12.31 -8.23
N LEU A 10 -4.09 -12.82 -9.07
CA LEU A 10 -5.34 -12.14 -9.42
C LEU A 10 -6.46 -12.41 -8.40
N GLY A 11 -6.59 -13.64 -7.92
CA GLY A 11 -7.73 -14.08 -7.11
C GLY A 11 -7.51 -14.11 -5.60
N SER A 12 -6.27 -14.10 -5.10
CA SER A 12 -6.01 -14.07 -3.65
C SER A 12 -6.44 -12.72 -3.08
N GLY A 13 -7.27 -12.70 -2.03
CA GLY A 13 -7.64 -11.47 -1.32
C GLY A 13 -6.57 -10.94 -0.36
N LEU A 14 -5.63 -11.78 0.07
CA LEU A 14 -4.56 -11.40 1.02
C LEU A 14 -3.28 -10.96 0.30
N ASN A 15 -2.87 -11.72 -0.73
CA ASN A 15 -1.58 -11.52 -1.42
C ASN A 15 -1.75 -11.18 -2.90
N GLY A 16 -2.98 -10.93 -3.35
CA GLY A 16 -3.33 -10.68 -4.74
C GLY A 16 -4.42 -9.62 -4.87
N LEU A 17 -4.90 -9.38 -6.10
CA LEU A 17 -5.88 -8.33 -6.39
C LEU A 17 -7.28 -8.60 -5.81
N GLY A 18 -7.54 -9.79 -5.26
CA GLY A 18 -8.85 -10.14 -4.70
C GLY A 18 -10.00 -10.20 -5.71
N ILE A 19 -9.70 -10.33 -7.01
CA ILE A 19 -10.73 -10.39 -8.06
C ILE A 19 -11.61 -11.63 -7.81
N GLY A 20 -12.89 -11.40 -7.51
CA GLY A 20 -13.87 -12.46 -7.22
C GLY A 20 -13.92 -12.90 -5.75
N SER A 21 -13.10 -12.31 -4.87
CA SER A 21 -13.13 -12.59 -3.43
C SER A 21 -14.14 -11.70 -2.72
N PHE A 22 -15.43 -12.01 -2.86
CA PHE A 22 -16.50 -11.29 -2.19
C PHE A 22 -16.88 -11.96 -0.87
N GLY A 23 -16.83 -11.19 0.22
CA GLY A 23 -17.36 -11.58 1.53
C GLY A 23 -18.56 -10.71 1.87
N LEU A 24 -19.71 -11.33 2.18
CA LEU A 24 -20.88 -10.63 2.71
C LEU A 24 -20.83 -10.66 4.24
N ASP A 25 -19.90 -9.91 4.82
CA ASP A 25 -19.75 -9.79 6.28
C ASP A 25 -20.03 -8.37 6.76
N TRP A 26 -21.16 -8.21 7.46
CA TRP A 26 -21.57 -6.93 8.05
C TRP A 26 -20.59 -6.44 9.13
N SER A 27 -19.90 -7.35 9.83
CA SER A 27 -18.92 -7.02 10.87
C SER A 27 -17.68 -6.37 10.27
N THR A 28 -17.22 -6.85 9.11
CA THR A 28 -16.11 -6.26 8.37
C THR A 28 -16.47 -4.86 7.85
N VAL A 29 -17.69 -4.69 7.31
CA VAL A 29 -18.17 -3.37 6.84
C VAL A 29 -18.30 -2.38 8.01
N ALA A 30 -18.88 -2.82 9.13
CA ALA A 30 -18.98 -2.02 10.34
C ALA A 30 -17.60 -1.71 10.94
N GLY A 31 -16.65 -2.64 10.90
CA GLY A 31 -15.28 -2.40 11.36
C GLY A 31 -14.55 -1.34 10.53
N PHE A 32 -14.80 -1.28 9.22
CA PHE A 32 -14.14 -0.32 8.32
C PHE A 32 -14.79 1.07 8.33
N VAL A 33 -16.12 1.13 8.36
CA VAL A 33 -16.89 2.39 8.29
C VAL A 33 -17.27 2.89 9.71
N GLY A 34 -17.01 2.11 10.74
CA GLY A 34 -17.44 2.34 12.12
C GLY A 34 -18.93 2.07 12.32
N SER A 35 -19.77 2.97 11.84
CA SER A 35 -21.22 2.78 11.77
C SER A 35 -21.71 3.02 10.34
N PRO A 36 -21.97 1.96 9.56
CA PRO A 36 -22.44 2.07 8.19
C PRO A 36 -23.78 2.81 8.11
N LEU A 37 -24.59 2.74 9.17
CA LEU A 37 -25.88 3.41 9.26
C LEU A 37 -25.74 4.93 9.50
N ALA A 38 -24.65 5.35 10.14
CA ALA A 38 -24.37 6.76 10.43
C ALA A 38 -23.64 7.46 9.27
N THR A 39 -22.97 6.70 8.40
CA THR A 39 -22.18 7.25 7.29
C THR A 39 -23.06 7.43 6.05
N PRO A 40 -23.10 8.62 5.43
CA PRO A 40 -23.88 8.84 4.21
C PRO A 40 -23.46 7.90 3.08
N LEU A 41 -24.42 7.35 2.33
CA LEU A 41 -24.15 6.43 1.22
C LEU A 41 -23.17 7.01 0.19
N PHE A 42 -23.28 8.32 -0.09
CA PHE A 42 -22.37 9.02 -0.99
C PHE A 42 -20.90 8.92 -0.56
N ALA A 43 -20.61 9.04 0.74
CA ALA A 43 -19.25 8.93 1.26
C ALA A 43 -18.71 7.50 1.10
N ILE A 44 -19.55 6.49 1.34
CA ILE A 44 -19.20 5.08 1.13
C ILE A 44 -18.86 4.82 -0.34
N LEU A 45 -19.73 5.26 -1.26
CA LEU A 45 -19.51 5.08 -2.71
C LEU A 45 -18.26 5.82 -3.20
N ASN A 46 -17.97 7.02 -2.69
CA ASN A 46 -16.76 7.76 -3.02
C ASN A 46 -15.49 7.01 -2.58
N THR A 47 -15.48 6.47 -1.35
CA THR A 47 -14.37 5.65 -0.85
C THR A 47 -14.20 4.37 -1.68
N MET A 48 -15.31 3.71 -2.02
CA MET A 48 -15.27 2.52 -2.90
C MET A 48 -14.72 2.84 -4.29
N ALA A 49 -15.09 3.99 -4.87
CA ALA A 49 -14.55 4.43 -6.16
C ALA A 49 -13.04 4.68 -6.08
N GLY A 50 -12.57 5.35 -5.03
CA GLY A 50 -11.13 5.57 -4.79
C GLY A 50 -10.35 4.26 -4.63
N PHE A 51 -10.92 3.30 -3.90
CA PHE A 51 -10.36 1.95 -3.79
C PHE A 51 -10.28 1.26 -5.16
N PHE A 52 -11.36 1.30 -5.95
CA PHE A 52 -11.41 0.66 -7.26
C PHE A 52 -10.34 1.22 -8.21
N ILE A 53 -10.23 2.55 -8.27
CA ILE A 53 -9.21 3.22 -9.08
C ILE A 53 -7.81 2.82 -8.63
N SER A 54 -7.54 2.81 -7.32
CA SER A 54 -6.21 2.52 -6.80
C SER A 54 -5.79 1.06 -7.03
N VAL A 55 -6.66 0.10 -6.69
CA VAL A 55 -6.34 -1.34 -6.69
C VAL A 55 -6.52 -1.97 -8.07
N TYR A 56 -7.53 -1.58 -8.85
CA TYR A 56 -7.85 -2.23 -10.12
C TYR A 56 -7.42 -1.44 -11.36
N VAL A 57 -7.03 -0.18 -11.22
CA VAL A 57 -6.54 0.63 -12.34
C VAL A 57 -5.05 0.95 -12.15
N ILE A 58 -4.71 1.71 -11.11
CA ILE A 58 -3.35 2.23 -10.91
C ILE A 58 -2.36 1.10 -10.65
N LEU A 59 -2.66 0.21 -9.69
CA LEU A 59 -1.75 -0.86 -9.29
C LEU A 59 -1.41 -1.84 -10.45
N PRO A 60 -2.40 -2.38 -11.19
CA PRO A 60 -2.22 -3.01 -12.48
C PRO A 60 -1.26 -2.28 -13.42
N ILE A 61 -1.58 -1.03 -13.78
CA ILE A 61 -0.81 -0.26 -14.75
C ILE A 61 0.65 -0.13 -14.29
N ALA A 62 0.88 0.16 -13.01
CA ALA A 62 2.21 0.29 -12.44
C ALA A 62 2.99 -1.04 -12.47
N TYR A 63 2.35 -2.15 -12.11
CA TYR A 63 2.98 -3.47 -12.11
C TYR A 63 3.33 -3.95 -13.53
N TRP A 64 2.42 -3.79 -14.48
CA TRP A 64 2.64 -4.18 -15.87
C TRP A 64 3.64 -3.28 -16.60
N ASN A 65 3.68 -1.98 -16.30
CA ASN A 65 4.73 -1.09 -16.84
C ASN A 65 6.05 -1.17 -16.08
N ASN A 66 6.17 -2.03 -15.06
CA ASN A 66 7.34 -2.13 -14.19
C ASN A 66 7.77 -0.77 -13.61
N ALA A 67 6.79 0.10 -13.32
CA ALA A 67 7.04 1.37 -12.68
C ALA A 67 7.65 1.13 -11.30
N TYR A 68 8.72 1.85 -10.96
CA TYR A 68 9.42 1.70 -9.68
C TYR A 68 9.97 0.28 -9.41
N GLU A 69 10.37 -0.44 -10.46
CA GLU A 69 10.83 -1.83 -10.37
C GLU A 69 9.80 -2.77 -9.69
N ALA A 70 8.51 -2.45 -9.78
CA ALA A 70 7.45 -3.15 -9.03
C ALA A 70 7.44 -4.67 -9.24
N ARG A 71 7.94 -5.19 -10.38
CA ARG A 71 8.00 -6.64 -10.64
C ARG A 71 9.00 -7.37 -9.75
N ARG A 72 9.96 -6.66 -9.16
CA ARG A 72 10.97 -7.20 -8.22
C ARG A 72 10.35 -7.56 -6.87
N PHE A 73 9.23 -6.93 -6.52
CA PHE A 73 8.58 -7.06 -5.23
C PHE A 73 7.17 -7.68 -5.38
N PRO A 74 6.56 -8.18 -4.29
CA PRO A 74 5.17 -8.62 -4.31
C PRO A 74 4.24 -7.48 -4.74
N MET A 75 3.17 -7.80 -5.48
CA MET A 75 2.21 -6.78 -5.97
C MET A 75 1.58 -5.97 -4.85
N LEU A 76 1.21 -6.63 -3.77
CA LEU A 76 0.65 -6.03 -2.57
C LEU A 76 1.57 -6.39 -1.42
N SER A 77 2.27 -5.38 -0.89
CA SER A 77 3.09 -5.53 0.30
C SER A 77 3.27 -4.18 0.98
N GLN A 78 3.28 -4.18 2.31
CA GLN A 78 3.64 -3.05 3.15
C GLN A 78 5.06 -3.19 3.72
N GLU A 79 5.79 -4.21 3.30
CA GLU A 79 7.14 -4.50 3.76
C GLU A 79 8.19 -3.69 2.99
N THR A 80 9.37 -3.58 3.60
CA THR A 80 10.57 -3.04 2.97
C THR A 80 11.44 -4.18 2.44
N PHE A 81 12.16 -3.93 1.36
CA PHE A 81 12.96 -4.93 0.67
C PHE A 81 14.40 -4.48 0.46
N ASP A 82 15.30 -5.45 0.32
CA ASP A 82 16.66 -5.22 -0.14
C ASP A 82 16.77 -5.33 -1.67
N SER A 83 17.96 -5.03 -2.19
CA SER A 83 18.29 -5.17 -3.61
C SER A 83 18.30 -6.63 -4.09
N SER A 84 17.98 -7.63 -3.30
CA SER A 84 17.75 -8.99 -3.79
C SER A 84 16.25 -9.32 -3.89
N GLY A 85 15.38 -8.41 -3.45
CA GLY A 85 13.94 -8.62 -3.36
C GLY A 85 13.51 -9.38 -2.09
N GLN A 86 14.42 -9.57 -1.14
CA GLN A 86 14.12 -10.17 0.17
C GLN A 86 13.70 -9.09 1.16
N THR A 87 12.95 -9.47 2.20
CA THR A 87 12.56 -8.54 3.27
C THR A 87 13.80 -7.93 3.91
N TYR A 88 13.80 -6.60 4.05
CA TYR A 88 14.95 -5.85 4.50
C TYR A 88 15.29 -6.17 5.97
N ASN A 89 16.52 -6.58 6.23
CA ASN A 89 16.96 -6.93 7.58
C ASN A 89 17.61 -5.74 8.30
N ILE A 90 16.86 -5.12 9.21
CA ILE A 90 17.27 -3.91 9.95
C ILE A 90 18.41 -4.20 10.94
N THR A 91 18.46 -5.37 11.59
CA THR A 91 19.51 -5.69 12.57
C THR A 91 20.90 -5.82 11.93
N ARG A 92 20.98 -5.96 10.60
CA ARG A 92 22.26 -5.92 9.88
C ARG A 92 22.89 -4.53 9.83
N ILE A 93 22.07 -3.47 9.85
CA ILE A 93 22.54 -2.09 9.72
C ILE A 93 22.47 -1.31 11.03
N LEU A 94 21.62 -1.73 11.97
CA LEU A 94 21.41 -1.02 13.23
C LEU A 94 22.43 -1.45 14.28
N ASN A 95 23.04 -0.49 14.97
CA ASN A 95 23.77 -0.76 16.20
C ASN A 95 22.76 -0.84 17.35
N GLU A 96 22.42 -2.06 17.80
CA GLU A 96 21.39 -2.29 18.83
C GLU A 96 21.64 -1.56 20.16
N LYS A 97 22.91 -1.25 20.48
CA LYS A 97 23.27 -0.57 21.73
C LYS A 97 23.09 0.94 21.68
N GLU A 98 23.36 1.54 20.52
CA GLU A 98 23.38 3.00 20.33
C GLU A 98 22.16 3.49 19.54
N PHE A 99 21.35 2.56 19.01
CA PHE A 99 20.24 2.84 18.09
C PHE A 99 20.64 3.71 16.88
N ASP A 100 21.91 3.64 16.50
CA ASP A 100 22.47 4.38 15.36
C ASP A 100 22.65 3.48 14.13
N ILE A 101 22.57 4.08 12.95
CA ILE A 101 22.71 3.40 11.67
C ILE A 101 24.19 3.31 11.32
N ASN A 102 24.69 2.09 11.17
CA ASN A 102 26.03 1.86 10.66
C ASN A 102 26.05 2.02 9.14
N PHE A 103 26.39 3.22 8.67
CA PHE A 103 26.47 3.55 7.24
C PHE A 103 27.41 2.62 6.46
N GLY A 104 28.52 2.18 7.06
CA GLY A 104 29.44 1.24 6.41
C GLY A 104 28.82 -0.16 6.18
N LYS A 105 27.94 -0.62 7.07
CA LYS A 105 27.16 -1.86 6.87
C LYS A 105 26.00 -1.64 5.91
N TYR A 106 25.36 -0.47 5.95
CA TYR A 106 24.28 -0.10 5.04
C TYR A 106 24.72 -0.13 3.58
N GLU A 107 25.83 0.53 3.24
CA GLU A 107 26.34 0.58 1.87
C GLU A 107 26.75 -0.80 1.34
N ARG A 108 27.23 -1.69 2.21
CA ARG A 108 27.62 -3.06 1.85
C ARG A 108 26.43 -4.02 1.73
N TYR A 109 25.38 -3.81 2.52
CA TYR A 109 24.21 -4.68 2.53
C TYR A 109 23.28 -4.34 1.38
N SER A 110 22.58 -3.21 1.47
CA SER A 110 21.68 -2.75 0.43
C SER A 110 21.06 -1.39 0.76
N LYS A 111 20.62 -0.68 -0.28
CA LYS A 111 19.66 0.42 -0.11
C LYS A 111 18.29 -0.13 0.28
N LEU A 112 17.50 0.68 0.97
CA LEU A 112 16.12 0.34 1.30
C LEU A 112 15.25 0.50 0.05
N TYR A 113 14.56 -0.56 -0.34
CA TYR A 113 13.58 -0.53 -1.41
C TYR A 113 12.17 -0.66 -0.83
N LEU A 114 11.24 0.09 -1.40
CA LEU A 114 9.82 0.04 -1.04
C LEU A 114 9.07 -0.63 -2.19
N SER A 115 8.06 -1.44 -1.86
CA SER A 115 7.11 -1.89 -2.86
C SER A 115 6.37 -0.68 -3.46
N PHE A 116 5.90 -0.82 -4.69
CA PHE A 116 5.09 0.23 -5.32
C PHE A 116 3.85 0.57 -4.48
N THR A 117 3.15 -0.44 -3.94
CA THR A 117 1.96 -0.23 -3.11
C THR A 117 2.24 0.54 -1.83
N PHE A 118 3.39 0.30 -1.20
CA PHE A 118 3.75 1.01 0.01
C PHE A 118 4.11 2.47 -0.30
N ALA A 119 4.94 2.71 -1.31
CA ALA A 119 5.29 4.05 -1.76
C ALA A 119 4.06 4.86 -2.23
N PHE A 120 3.14 4.22 -2.96
CA PHE A 120 1.90 4.83 -3.43
C PHE A 120 0.97 5.23 -2.28
N ASN A 121 0.75 4.36 -1.31
CA ASN A 121 -0.04 4.68 -0.12
C ASN A 121 0.57 5.84 0.66
N PHE A 122 1.90 5.83 0.83
CA PHE A 122 2.59 6.93 1.49
C PHE A 122 2.37 8.25 0.74
N GLY A 123 2.49 8.24 -0.59
CA GLY A 123 2.22 9.41 -1.44
C GLY A 123 0.78 9.94 -1.32
N ILE A 124 -0.22 9.06 -1.29
CA ILE A 124 -1.61 9.46 -1.05
C ILE A 124 -1.79 10.10 0.33
N SER A 125 -1.14 9.57 1.37
CA SER A 125 -1.21 10.16 2.71
C SER A 125 -0.68 11.60 2.74
N PHE A 126 0.43 11.89 2.05
CA PHE A 126 0.90 13.28 1.91
C PHE A 126 -0.06 14.13 1.10
N ALA A 127 -0.60 13.59 0.00
CA ALA A 127 -1.58 14.31 -0.81
C ALA A 127 -2.83 14.68 0.02
N ALA A 128 -3.30 13.77 0.87
CA ALA A 128 -4.42 14.01 1.78
C ALA A 128 -4.09 15.10 2.82
N LEU A 129 -2.90 15.07 3.42
CA LEU A 129 -2.45 16.13 4.33
C LEU A 129 -2.42 17.51 3.63
N MET A 130 -1.86 17.57 2.43
CA MET A 130 -1.81 18.81 1.65
C MET A 130 -3.19 19.27 1.19
N ALA A 131 -4.09 18.35 0.86
CA ALA A 131 -5.47 18.66 0.54
C ALA A 131 -6.19 19.30 1.74
N THR A 132 -5.96 18.80 2.96
CA THR A 132 -6.49 19.41 4.19
C THR A 132 -5.98 20.84 4.38
N PHE A 133 -4.67 21.08 4.22
CA PHE A 133 -4.13 22.44 4.30
C PHE A 133 -4.75 23.36 3.26
N THR A 134 -4.89 22.87 2.03
CA THR A 134 -5.50 23.64 0.93
C THR A 134 -6.97 23.95 1.21
N HIS A 135 -7.71 22.98 1.74
CA HIS A 135 -9.11 23.18 2.13
C HIS A 135 -9.25 24.23 3.23
N VAL A 136 -8.48 24.12 4.31
CA VAL A 136 -8.49 25.09 5.41
C VAL A 136 -8.12 26.48 4.89
N ALA A 137 -7.06 26.60 4.07
CA ALA A 137 -6.65 27.89 3.51
C ALA A 137 -7.73 28.54 2.63
N LEU A 138 -8.48 27.76 1.85
CA LEU A 138 -9.50 28.27 0.94
C LEU A 138 -10.85 28.56 1.61
N PHE A 139 -11.26 27.73 2.57
CA PHE A 139 -12.62 27.77 3.14
C PHE A 139 -12.68 28.33 4.56
N ASP A 140 -11.62 28.15 5.35
CA ASP A 140 -11.57 28.52 6.78
C ASP A 140 -10.51 29.58 7.11
N GLY A 141 -9.67 29.96 6.14
CA GLY A 141 -8.56 30.92 6.27
C GLY A 141 -8.99 32.39 6.22
N LYS A 142 -10.10 32.74 6.88
CA LYS A 142 -10.44 34.15 7.15
C LYS A 142 -9.76 34.65 8.42
#